data_AF-A0A7C1VDK0-F1
#
_entry.id   AF-A0A7C1VDK0-F1
#
_cell.length_a   1.000
_cell.length_b   1.000
_cell.length_c   1.000
_cell.angle_alpha   90.00
_cell.angle_beta   90.00
_cell.angle_gamma   90.00
#
_symmetry.space_group_name_H-M   'P 1'
#
loop_
_entity.id
_entity.type
_entity.pdbx_description
1 polymer ?
#
loop_
_entity_poly.entity_id
_entity_poly.type
_entity_poly.pdbx_seq_one_letter_code
_entity_poly.pdbx_strand_id
1 'polypeptide(L)' 'MFYMLLALALKQGFKTSKYQQLIGWFNRNFIKPGKIDMTFGKIINDAFENRSGSDYGVFVEFSEKDVATML' A
#
# COMPACT_ATOMS: atom_id res chain seq x y z
N MET A 1 0.33 -4.80 -5.20
CA MET A 1 1.31 -3.95 -4.48
C MET A 1 1.90 -4.56 -3.22
N PHE A 2 1.12 -5.24 -2.36
CA PHE A 2 1.63 -5.85 -1.12
C PHE A 2 2.87 -6.73 -1.29
N TYR A 3 2.87 -7.66 -2.25
CA TYR A 3 4.00 -8.58 -2.45
C TYR A 3 5.29 -7.87 -2.87
N MET A 4 5.21 -6.75 -3.60
CA MET A 4 6.39 -5.95 -3.93
C MET A 4 6.98 -5.30 -2.67
N LEU A 5 6.13 -4.73 -1.81
CA LEU A 5 6.56 -4.19 -0.51
C LEU A 5 7.11 -5.28 0.41
N LEU A 6 6.49 -6.47 0.40
CA LEU A 6 6.92 -7.60 1.20
C LEU A 6 8.28 -8.12 0.73
N ALA A 7 8.52 -8.23 -0.58
CA ALA A 7 9.82 -8.61 -1.12
C ALA A 7 10.91 -7.61 -0.71
N LEU A 8 10.62 -6.31 -0.77
CA LEU A 8 11.54 -5.26 -0.31
C LEU A 8 11.82 -5.37 1.20
N ALA A 9 10.79 -5.61 2.01
CA ALA A 9 10.91 -5.82 3.45
C ALA A 9 11.78 -7.03 3.78
N LEU A 10 11.52 -8.17 3.13
CA LEU A 10 12.29 -9.39 3.30
C LEU A 10 13.76 -9.19 2.93
N LYS A 11 14.04 -8.47 1.83
CA LYS A 11 15.41 -8.10 1.42
C LYS A 11 16.12 -7.24 2.47
N GLN A 12 15.38 -6.43 3.23
CA GLN A 12 15.89 -5.58 4.31
C GLN A 12 15.82 -6.25 5.70
N GLY A 13 15.53 -7.56 5.76
CA GLY A 13 15.45 -8.32 7.02
C GLY A 13 14.19 -8.06 7.86
N PHE A 14 13.22 -7.30 7.35
CA PHE A 14 11.94 -7.08 8.02
C PHE A 14 10.91 -8.12 7.58
N LYS A 15 10.27 -8.78 8.56
CA LYS A 15 9.27 -9.82 8.32
C LYS A 15 7.96 -9.43 8.98
N THR A 16 6.86 -9.45 8.23
CA THR A 16 5.51 -9.33 8.77
C THR A 16 4.51 -9.92 7.79
N SER A 17 3.40 -10.43 8.33
CA SER A 17 2.21 -10.80 7.56
C SER A 17 1.13 -9.72 7.60
N LYS A 18 1.33 -8.65 8.39
CA LYS A 18 0.33 -7.60 8.62
C LYS A 18 0.56 -6.43 7.67
N TYR A 19 -0.45 -6.12 6.86
CA TYR A 19 -0.41 -5.02 5.89
C TYR A 19 -0.03 -3.67 6.52
N GLN A 20 -0.72 -3.26 7.58
CA GLN A 20 -0.45 -1.97 8.23
C GLN A 20 0.97 -1.89 8.81
N GLN A 21 1.51 -2.99 9.34
CA GLN A 21 2.90 -3.02 9.80
C GLN A 21 3.89 -2.86 8.65
N LEU A 22 3.62 -3.51 7.52
CA LEU A 22 4.45 -3.41 6.32
C LEU A 22 4.46 -2.00 5.73
N ILE A 23 3.28 -1.36 5.66
CA ILE A 23 3.11 0.02 5.19
C ILE A 23 3.80 1.01 6.15
N GLY A 24 3.58 0.87 7.46
CA GLY A 24 4.23 1.70 8.47
C GLY A 24 5.75 1.58 8.44
N TRP A 25 6.26 0.36 8.25
CA TRP A 25 7.68 0.10 8.04
C TRP A 25 8.20 0.79 6.78
N PHE A 26 7.50 0.67 5.65
CA PHE A 26 7.90 1.31 4.39
C PHE A 26 7.94 2.85 4.53
N ASN A 27 6.90 3.44 5.09
CA ASN A 27 6.82 4.90 5.30
C ASN A 27 7.95 5.40 6.22
N ARG A 28 8.27 4.66 7.28
CA ARG A 28 9.36 5.03 8.20
C ARG A 28 10.74 4.95 7.54
N ASN A 29 10.99 3.94 6.72
CA ASN A 29 12.34 3.63 6.23
C ASN A 29 12.68 4.25 4.87
N PHE A 30 11.68 4.57 4.05
CA PHE A 30 11.88 5.08 2.68
C PHE A 30 11.26 6.45 2.45
N ILE A 31 10.00 6.67 2.88
CA ILE A 31 9.30 7.94 2.64
C ILE A 31 9.78 9.04 3.58
N LYS A 32 9.72 8.83 4.91
CA LYS A 32 10.15 9.84 5.90
C LYS A 32 11.60 10.32 5.70
N PRO A 33 12.58 9.45 5.37
CA PRO A 33 13.94 9.88 5.12
C PRO A 33 14.17 10.46 3.70
N GLY A 34 13.13 10.52 2.84
CA GLY A 34 13.23 11.06 1.48
C GLY A 34 13.94 10.15 0.47
N LYS A 35 14.09 8.84 0.77
CA LYS A 35 14.74 7.88 -0.16
C LYS A 35 13.85 7.50 -1.34
N ILE A 36 12.55 7.59 -1.16
CA ILE A 36 11.53 7.39 -2.19
C ILE A 36 10.55 8.56 -2.10
N ASP A 37 10.08 9.03 -3.25
CA ASP A 37 9.12 10.12 -3.33
C ASP A 37 7.83 9.81 -2.56
N MET A 38 7.28 10.82 -1.88
CA MET A 38 6.08 10.70 -1.06
C MET A 38 4.86 10.20 -1.84
N THR A 39 4.82 10.42 -3.17
CA THR A 39 3.76 9.92 -4.05
C THR A 39 3.61 8.41 -3.96
N PHE A 40 4.70 7.66 -3.82
CA PHE A 40 4.62 6.21 -3.64
C PHE A 40 3.99 5.81 -2.30
N GLY A 41 4.26 6.58 -1.23
CA GLY A 41 3.61 6.37 0.06
C GLY A 41 2.09 6.57 -0.02
N LYS A 42 1.63 7.57 -0.77
CA LYS A 42 0.20 7.80 -1.03
C LYS A 42 -0.41 6.65 -1.84
N ILE A 43 0.20 6.30 -2.99
CA ILE A 43 -0.26 5.20 -3.86
C ILE A 43 -0.41 3.89 -3.06
N ILE A 44 0.53 3.58 -2.16
CA ILE A 44 0.47 2.38 -1.31
C ILE A 44 -0.68 2.41 -0.31
N ASN A 45 -0.89 3.55 0.34
CA ASN A 45 -2.01 3.71 1.28
C ASN A 45 -3.35 3.62 0.55
N ASP A 46 -3.50 4.36 -0.54
CA ASP A 46 -4.75 4.43 -1.29
C ASP A 46 -5.12 3.04 -1.86
N ALA A 47 -4.15 2.30 -2.40
CA ALA A 47 -4.38 0.93 -2.87
C ALA A 47 -4.79 -0.03 -1.73
N PHE A 48 -4.25 0.16 -0.52
CA PHE A 48 -4.63 -0.65 0.64
C PHE A 48 -6.05 -0.34 1.12
N GLU A 49 -6.41 0.94 1.20
CA GLU A 49 -7.74 1.39 1.61
C GLU A 49 -8.79 1.01 0.57
N ASN A 50 -8.53 1.24 -0.73
CA ASN A 50 -9.46 0.88 -1.81
C ASN A 50 -9.76 -0.62 -1.81
N ARG A 51 -8.73 -1.47 -1.66
CA ARG A 51 -8.93 -2.92 -1.55
C ARG A 51 -9.72 -3.29 -0.30
N SER A 52 -9.39 -2.70 0.85
CA SER A 52 -10.06 -3.03 2.11
C SER A 52 -11.52 -2.57 2.13
N GLY A 53 -11.80 -1.38 1.56
CA GLY A 53 -13.15 -0.89 1.33
C GLY A 53 -13.91 -1.77 0.34
N SER A 54 -13.30 -2.18 -0.76
CA SER A 54 -13.91 -3.10 -1.73
C SER A 54 -14.31 -4.44 -1.10
N ASP A 55 -13.44 -5.02 -0.28
CA ASP A 55 -13.64 -6.37 0.25
C ASP A 55 -14.61 -6.40 1.45
N TYR A 56 -14.66 -5.31 2.23
CA TYR A 56 -15.32 -5.30 3.54
C TYR A 56 -16.29 -4.13 3.76
N GLY A 57 -16.42 -3.21 2.82
CA GLY A 57 -17.32 -2.07 2.91
C GLY A 57 -18.78 -2.46 2.67
N VAL A 58 -19.68 -1.89 3.46
CA VAL A 58 -21.12 -2.05 3.29
C VAL A 58 -21.57 -1.00 2.26
N PHE A 59 -21.87 -1.43 1.03
CA PHE A 59 -22.15 -0.62 -0.18
C PHE A 59 -20.93 0.07 -0.81
N VAL A 60 -20.02 -0.69 -1.43
CA VAL A 60 -18.97 -0.10 -2.29
C VAL A 60 -19.23 -0.49 -3.75
N GLU A 61 -19.69 0.47 -4.55
CA GLU A 61 -19.74 0.38 -6.01
C GLU A 61 -18.58 1.21 -6.59
N PHE A 62 -17.71 0.58 -7.36
CA PHE A 62 -16.66 1.27 -8.11
C PHE A 62 -17.12 1.48 -9.56
N SER A 63 -16.87 2.67 -10.11
CA SER A 63 -17.06 2.91 -11.54
C SER A 63 -15.86 2.41 -12.35
N GLU A 64 -16.06 2.13 -13.64
CA GLU A 64 -14.97 1.75 -14.56
C GLU A 64 -13.81 2.77 -14.53
N LYS A 65 -14.15 4.06 -14.40
CA LYS A 65 -13.18 5.14 -14.30
C LYS A 65 -12.33 5.06 -13.04
N ASP A 66 -12.92 4.71 -11.90
CA ASP A 66 -12.18 4.55 -10.65
C ASP A 66 -11.17 3.41 -10.79
N VAL A 67 -11.60 2.27 -11.34
CA VAL A 67 -10.74 1.10 -11.56
C VAL A 67 -9.64 1.40 -12.58
N ALA A 68 -9.94 2.11 -13.67
CA ALA A 68 -8.95 2.45 -14.70
C ALA A 68 -7.80 3.31 -14.16
N THR A 69 -8.02 4.07 -13.09
CA THR A 69 -6.97 4.86 -12.43
C THR A 69 -6.18 4.09 -11.36
N MET A 70 -6.58 2.85 -11.03
CA MET A 70 -5.90 2.00 -10.04
C MET A 70 -4.85 1.06 -10.65
N LEU A 71 -4.81 0.91 -11.98
CA LEU A 71 -3.81 0.14 -12.73
C LEU A 71 -2.56 0.98 -13.03
#